data_AF-A0A7W6LGH6-F1
#
_entry.id   AF-A0A7W6LGH6-F1
#
_cell.length_a   1.000
_cell.length_b   1.000
_cell.length_c   1.000
_cell.angle_alpha   90.00
_cell.angle_beta   90.00
_cell.angle_gamma   90.00
#
_symmetry.space_group_name_H-M   'P 1'
#
loop_
_entity.id
_entity.type
_entity.pdbx_description
1 polymer ?
#
loop_
_entity_poly.entity_id
_entity_poly.type
_entity_poly.pdbx_seq_one_letter_code
_entity_poly.pdbx_strand_id
1 'polypeptide(L)'
;MQGHYLIAASAAFSIIASSQPAAAISRYNSTSMTCAAAQERIAREGAVIFRYPGRTGMTLYDRYVSSDRYCAGGEYAKSDSIPTKDVRNCPVRQCEMRPSPGDCDSFLDEGCFGRR
;
A
#
# COMPACT_ATOMS: atom_id res chain seq x y z
N MET A 1 -15.34 26.01 53.52
CA MET A 1 -16.31 25.60 52.48
C MET A 1 -15.68 25.92 51.13
N GLN A 2 -15.26 24.89 50.38
CA GLN A 2 -14.82 25.02 48.98
C GLN A 2 -16.01 25.41 48.10
N GLY A 3 -15.77 26.28 47.12
CA GLY A 3 -16.73 26.63 46.06
C GLY A 3 -15.97 26.98 44.79
N HIS A 4 -15.66 25.96 44.00
CA HIS A 4 -14.99 26.07 42.71
C HIS A 4 -15.97 26.53 41.64
N TYR A 5 -15.64 27.58 40.87
CA TYR A 5 -16.23 27.80 39.54
C TYR A 5 -15.14 28.18 38.53
N LEU A 6 -14.46 27.12 38.08
CA LEU A 6 -14.27 26.79 36.67
C LEU A 6 -13.66 27.87 35.78
N ILE A 7 -12.33 27.91 35.77
CA ILE A 7 -11.56 28.31 34.59
C ILE A 7 -12.01 27.36 33.47
N ALA A 8 -12.82 27.88 32.54
CA ALA A 8 -13.18 27.18 31.31
C ALA A 8 -11.93 27.08 30.43
N ALA A 9 -11.04 26.15 30.76
CA ALA A 9 -9.93 25.77 29.90
C ALA A 9 -10.52 24.91 28.78
N SER A 10 -10.95 25.56 27.70
CA SER A 10 -11.28 24.91 26.44
C SER A 10 -10.02 24.24 25.90
N ALA A 11 -9.83 22.97 26.23
CA ALA A 11 -8.81 22.12 25.65
C ALA A 11 -9.14 21.92 24.17
N ALA A 12 -8.57 22.77 23.30
CA ALA A 12 -8.63 22.61 21.87
C ALA A 12 -7.84 21.34 21.49
N PHE A 13 -8.56 20.25 21.22
CA PHE A 13 -7.97 19.04 20.64
C PHE A 13 -7.58 19.36 19.18
N SER A 14 -6.30 19.64 18.94
CA SER A 14 -5.77 19.75 17.58
C SER A 14 -5.80 18.37 16.93
N ILE A 15 -6.73 18.17 15.99
CA ILE A 15 -6.73 16.99 15.13
C ILE A 15 -5.51 17.11 14.21
N ILE A 16 -4.45 16.35 14.51
CA ILE A 16 -3.32 16.19 13.59
C ILE A 16 -3.83 15.30 12.46
N ALA A 17 -4.37 15.92 11.42
CA ALA A 17 -4.59 15.24 10.16
C ALA A 17 -3.20 14.87 9.61
N SER A 18 -2.82 13.60 9.75
CA SER A 18 -1.62 13.07 9.10
C SER A 18 -1.88 13.04 7.60
N SER A 19 -1.64 14.18 6.93
CA SER A 19 -1.57 14.24 5.48
C SER A 19 -0.42 13.34 5.06
N GLN A 20 -0.73 12.13 4.59
CA GLN A 20 0.26 11.31 3.90
C GLN A 20 0.76 12.17 2.74
N PRO A 21 2.08 12.40 2.63
CA PRO A 21 2.59 13.22 1.56
C PRO A 21 2.06 12.64 0.26
N ALA A 22 1.48 13.50 -0.58
CA ALA A 22 1.30 13.20 -2.00
C ALA A 22 2.70 13.16 -2.63
N ALA A 23 3.50 12.17 -2.24
CA ALA A 23 4.79 11.91 -2.83
C ALA A 23 4.52 11.69 -4.31
N ALA A 24 5.25 12.41 -5.17
CA ALA A 24 5.21 12.15 -6.60
C ALA A 24 5.57 10.68 -6.81
N ILE A 25 4.57 9.84 -7.09
CA ILE A 25 4.80 8.41 -7.26
C ILE A 25 5.57 8.22 -8.55
N SER A 26 6.80 7.73 -8.45
CA SER A 26 7.65 7.48 -9.60
C SER A 26 7.04 6.41 -10.50
N ARG A 27 7.24 6.60 -11.80
CA ARG A 27 6.72 5.71 -12.84
C ARG A 27 7.88 5.09 -13.60
N TYR A 28 7.84 3.79 -13.77
CA TYR A 28 8.90 3.01 -14.40
C TYR A 28 8.33 2.02 -15.41
N ASN A 29 9.12 1.66 -16.42
CA ASN A 29 8.80 0.53 -17.30
C ASN A 29 9.49 -0.74 -16.75
N SER A 30 8.71 -1.70 -16.24
CA SER A 30 9.29 -2.88 -15.58
C SER A 30 10.06 -3.76 -16.57
N THR A 31 9.65 -3.81 -17.85
CA THR A 31 10.33 -4.61 -18.87
C THR A 31 11.66 -4.01 -19.35
N SER A 32 11.97 -2.79 -18.92
CA SER A 32 13.27 -2.13 -19.18
C SER A 32 14.28 -2.32 -18.05
N MET A 33 13.94 -3.03 -16.97
CA MET A 33 14.81 -3.26 -15.81
C MET A 33 14.78 -4.72 -15.35
N THR A 34 15.77 -5.13 -14.57
CA THR A 34 15.81 -6.47 -13.97
C THR A 34 14.83 -6.57 -12.80
N CYS A 35 14.43 -7.78 -12.44
CA CYS A 35 13.57 -8.03 -11.29
C CYS A 35 14.17 -7.47 -9.99
N ALA A 36 15.47 -7.66 -9.77
CA ALA A 36 16.16 -7.09 -8.62
C ALA A 36 16.08 -5.56 -8.60
N ALA A 37 16.27 -4.89 -9.74
CA ALA A 37 16.16 -3.44 -9.83
C ALA A 37 14.71 -2.96 -9.57
N ALA A 38 13.70 -3.67 -10.09
CA ALA A 38 12.30 -3.36 -9.84
C ALA A 38 11.95 -3.46 -8.34
N GLN A 39 12.37 -4.54 -7.68
CA GLN A 39 12.17 -4.73 -6.24
C GLN A 39 12.89 -3.66 -5.42
N GLU A 40 14.10 -3.28 -5.82
CA GLU A 40 14.87 -2.24 -5.16
C GLU A 40 14.21 -0.85 -5.29
N ARG A 41 13.57 -0.55 -6.43
CA ARG A 41 12.74 0.68 -6.59
C ARG A 41 11.57 0.67 -5.61
N ILE A 42 10.81 -0.43 -5.56
CA ILE A 42 9.70 -0.58 -4.61
C ILE A 42 10.19 -0.40 -3.16
N ALA A 43 11.29 -1.05 -2.79
CA ALA A 43 11.82 -1.01 -1.43
C ALA A 43 12.27 0.39 -0.99
N ARG A 44 12.94 1.13 -1.88
CA ARG A 44 13.45 2.49 -1.57
C ARG A 44 12.35 3.53 -1.50
N GLU A 45 11.41 3.48 -2.43
CA GLU A 45 10.39 4.52 -2.61
C GLU A 45 9.10 4.20 -1.85
N GLY A 46 8.95 2.95 -1.40
CA GLY A 46 7.80 2.49 -0.67
C GLY A 46 6.62 2.12 -1.56
N ALA A 47 6.33 2.95 -2.56
CA ALA A 47 5.34 2.71 -3.60
C ALA A 47 5.80 3.28 -4.95
N VAL A 48 5.59 2.53 -6.04
CA VAL A 48 5.90 2.94 -7.42
C VAL A 48 4.77 2.53 -8.36
N ILE A 49 4.70 3.14 -9.54
CA ILE A 49 3.84 2.67 -10.64
C ILE A 49 4.70 1.99 -11.69
N PHE A 50 4.37 0.74 -12.02
CA PHE A 50 4.98 0.06 -13.15
C PHE A 50 4.07 0.08 -14.35
N ARG A 51 4.69 0.33 -15.51
CA ARG A 51 4.11 0.17 -16.83
C ARG A 51 4.67 -1.11 -17.46
N TYR A 52 3.81 -1.94 -18.03
CA TYR A 52 4.22 -3.13 -18.80
C TYR A 52 3.10 -3.63 -19.73
N PRO A 53 3.41 -4.44 -20.76
CA PRO A 53 2.38 -5.04 -21.61
C PRO A 53 1.57 -6.08 -20.85
N GLY A 54 0.26 -5.94 -20.86
CA GLY A 54 -0.69 -6.95 -20.42
C GLY A 54 -0.87 -8.05 -21.47
N ARG A 55 -1.55 -9.13 -21.08
CA ARG A 55 -1.76 -10.33 -21.92
C ARG A 55 -2.55 -10.05 -23.20
N THR A 56 -3.45 -9.07 -23.16
CA THR A 56 -4.34 -8.69 -24.26
C THR A 56 -3.76 -7.59 -25.16
N GLY A 57 -2.46 -7.28 -25.04
CA GLY A 57 -1.79 -6.24 -25.83
C GLY A 57 -1.99 -4.81 -25.30
N MET A 58 -2.85 -4.61 -24.31
CA MET A 58 -2.99 -3.32 -23.61
C MET A 58 -1.83 -3.11 -22.65
N THR A 59 -1.31 -1.88 -22.57
CA THR A 59 -0.33 -1.52 -21.55
C THR A 59 -1.04 -1.34 -20.21
N LEU A 60 -0.57 -2.06 -19.19
CA LEU A 60 -1.03 -1.93 -17.81
C LEU A 60 -0.20 -0.89 -17.04
N TYR A 61 -0.85 -0.25 -16.07
CA TYR A 61 -0.27 0.76 -15.19
C TYR A 61 -0.77 0.52 -13.78
N ASP A 62 0.00 -0.27 -13.04
CA ASP A 62 -0.40 -0.71 -11.71
C ASP A 62 0.56 -0.19 -10.64
N ARG A 63 0.03 0.05 -9.44
CA ARG A 63 0.77 0.56 -8.29
C ARG A 63 1.22 -0.59 -7.40
N TYR A 64 2.52 -0.64 -7.14
CA TYR A 64 3.15 -1.66 -6.32
C TYR A 64 3.78 -1.07 -5.09
N VAL A 65 3.67 -1.78 -3.97
CA VAL A 65 4.08 -1.32 -2.64
C VAL A 65 5.04 -2.28 -1.96
N SER A 66 5.82 -1.75 -1.02
CA SER A 66 6.77 -2.53 -0.23
C SER A 66 6.16 -3.18 1.02
N SER A 67 4.97 -2.76 1.46
CA SER A 67 4.26 -3.34 2.62
C SER A 67 2.88 -2.69 2.81
N ASP A 68 2.03 -3.30 3.66
CA ASP A 68 0.69 -2.83 4.05
C ASP A 68 0.63 -1.36 4.50
N ARG A 69 1.71 -0.83 5.11
CA ARG A 69 1.76 0.57 5.56
C ARG A 69 1.63 1.61 4.43
N TYR A 70 1.78 1.18 3.18
CA TYR A 70 1.59 2.02 1.98
C TYR A 70 0.23 1.81 1.32
N CYS A 71 -0.60 0.92 1.85
CA CYS A 71 -1.97 0.72 1.42
C CYS A 71 -2.93 1.60 2.22
N ALA A 72 -4.11 1.86 1.67
CA ALA A 72 -5.13 2.63 2.36
C ALA A 72 -5.71 1.84 3.55
N GLY A 73 -6.43 2.54 4.43
CA GLY A 73 -7.14 1.88 5.52
C GLY A 73 -8.13 0.85 4.98
N GLY A 74 -8.08 -0.38 5.51
CA GLY A 74 -8.90 -1.50 5.04
C GLY A 74 -8.29 -2.30 3.88
N GLU A 75 -7.14 -1.89 3.35
CA GLU A 75 -6.38 -2.65 2.36
C GLU A 75 -5.23 -3.44 2.99
N TYR A 76 -4.67 -4.38 2.24
CA TYR A 76 -3.42 -5.08 2.55
C TYR A 76 -2.57 -5.22 1.29
N ALA A 77 -1.26 -5.41 1.45
CA ALA A 77 -0.33 -5.60 0.35
C ALA A 77 -0.30 -7.07 -0.08
N LYS A 78 -1.23 -7.43 -0.96
CA LYS A 78 -1.38 -8.76 -1.55
C LYS A 78 -0.23 -9.09 -2.50
N SER A 79 0.21 -10.34 -2.49
CA SER A 79 1.25 -10.83 -3.40
C SER A 79 0.77 -10.81 -4.86
N ASP A 80 1.63 -10.33 -5.76
CA ASP A 80 1.38 -10.30 -7.21
C ASP A 80 2.69 -10.48 -7.99
N SER A 81 2.64 -10.54 -9.32
CA SER A 81 3.83 -10.65 -10.17
C SER A 81 3.74 -9.85 -11.47
N ILE A 82 4.87 -9.27 -11.86
CA ILE A 82 5.01 -8.50 -13.11
C ILE A 82 6.11 -9.05 -14.00
N PRO A 83 6.03 -8.83 -15.33
CA PRO A 83 7.14 -9.11 -16.22
C PRO A 83 8.24 -8.05 -16.05
N THR A 84 9.48 -8.51 -16.05
CA THR A 84 10.70 -7.70 -16.07
C THR A 84 11.63 -8.17 -17.19
N LYS A 85 12.76 -7.49 -17.40
CA LYS A 85 13.70 -7.80 -18.48
C LYS A 85 14.22 -9.24 -18.43
N ASP A 86 14.45 -9.76 -17.24
CA ASP A 86 15.11 -11.04 -16.97
C ASP A 86 14.18 -12.09 -16.33
N VAL A 87 13.11 -11.67 -15.65
CA VAL A 87 12.16 -12.57 -14.99
C VAL A 87 10.72 -12.26 -15.42
N ARG A 88 10.00 -13.26 -15.94
CA ARG A 88 8.59 -13.10 -16.37
C ARG A 88 7.59 -12.94 -15.23
N ASN A 89 7.91 -13.47 -14.05
CA ASN A 89 7.07 -13.46 -12.85
C ASN A 89 7.86 -12.89 -11.67
N CYS A 90 8.29 -11.63 -11.78
CA CYS A 90 8.98 -10.96 -10.70
C CYS A 90 8.00 -10.69 -9.55
N PRO A 91 8.28 -11.14 -8.31
CA PRO A 91 7.32 -11.00 -7.21
C PRO A 91 7.29 -9.55 -6.71
N VAL A 92 6.07 -9.04 -6.59
CA VAL A 92 5.73 -7.68 -6.14
C VAL A 92 4.49 -7.76 -5.25
N ARG A 93 4.03 -6.63 -4.72
CA ARG A 93 2.80 -6.56 -3.95
C ARG A 93 1.94 -5.39 -4.38
N GLN A 94 0.64 -5.60 -4.51
CA GLN A 94 -0.34 -4.56 -4.82
C GLN A 94 -1.32 -4.42 -3.66
N CYS A 95 -1.90 -3.24 -3.49
CA CYS A 95 -2.91 -3.04 -2.46
C CYS A 95 -4.26 -3.60 -2.94
N GLU A 96 -4.88 -4.44 -2.13
CA GLU A 96 -6.24 -4.93 -2.33
C GLU A 96 -7.06 -4.79 -1.05
N MET A 97 -8.39 -4.69 -1.20
CA MET A 97 -9.27 -4.68 -0.03
C MET A 97 -9.16 -5.99 0.73
N ARG A 98 -9.10 -5.86 2.06
CA ARG A 98 -9.18 -7.00 2.94
C ARG A 98 -10.56 -7.66 2.82
N PRO A 99 -10.64 -9.00 2.84
CA PRO A 99 -11.92 -9.69 2.89
C PRO A 99 -12.75 -9.26 4.10
N SER A 100 -14.08 -9.31 3.96
CA SER A 100 -14.99 -9.21 5.10
C SER A 100 -14.75 -10.39 6.05
N PRO A 101 -14.91 -10.25 7.37
CA PRO A 101 -14.77 -11.36 8.30
C PRO A 101 -15.64 -12.59 7.98
N GLY A 102 -16.80 -12.38 7.32
CA GLY A 102 -17.69 -13.46 6.90
C GLY A 102 -17.19 -14.26 5.69
N ASP A 103 -16.20 -13.75 4.96
CA ASP A 103 -15.59 -14.38 3.78
C ASP A 103 -14.27 -15.11 4.12
N CYS A 104 -13.85 -15.09 5.39
CA CYS A 104 -12.64 -15.76 5.87
C CYS A 104 -13.00 -17.15 6.41
N ASP A 105 -12.56 -18.20 5.73
CA ASP A 105 -12.73 -19.59 6.20
C ASP A 105 -11.72 -19.93 7.31
N SER A 106 -10.53 -19.31 7.27
CA SER A 106 -9.41 -19.51 8.19
C SER A 106 -8.67 -18.21 8.50
N PHE A 107 -7.97 -18.18 9.64
CA PHE A 107 -7.09 -17.07 10.02
C PHE A 107 -5.80 -17.00 9.18
N LEU A 108 -5.51 -18.03 8.39
CA LEU A 108 -4.33 -18.11 7.50
C LEU A 108 -4.62 -17.63 6.08
N ASP A 109 -5.89 -17.36 5.75
CA ASP A 109 -6.26 -16.86 4.43
C ASP A 109 -5.60 -15.49 4.17
N GLU A 110 -5.08 -15.30 2.96
CA GLU A 110 -4.36 -14.08 2.60
C GLU A 110 -5.30 -12.87 2.76
N GLY A 111 -4.84 -11.85 3.49
CA GLY A 111 -5.67 -10.69 3.79
C GLY A 111 -6.65 -10.83 4.95
N CYS A 112 -6.83 -12.02 5.56
CA CYS A 112 -7.72 -12.21 6.73
C CYS A 112 -7.09 -11.85 8.09
N PHE A 113 -5.82 -11.40 8.12
CA PHE A 113 -5.12 -10.99 9.35
C PHE A 113 -4.98 -9.46 9.51
N GLY A 114 -5.65 -8.81 10.47
CA GLY A 114 -5.56 -7.35 10.63
C GLY A 114 -6.51 -6.69 11.63
N ARG A 115 -6.20 -6.80 12.93
CA ARG A 115 -6.34 -5.68 13.87
C ARG A 115 -5.01 -5.51 14.62
N ARG A 116 -4.31 -4.43 14.35
CA ARG A 116 -3.53 -3.67 15.35
C ARG A 116 -3.61 -2.20 15.00
#